data_AF-A0A6V7MCK8-F1
#
_entry.id   AF-A0A6V7MCK8-F1
#
_cell.length_a   1.000
_cell.length_b   1.000
_cell.length_c   1.000
_cell.angle_alpha   90.00
_cell.angle_beta   90.00
_cell.angle_gamma   90.00
#
_symmetry.space_group_name_H-M   'P 1'
#
loop_
_entity.id
_entity.type
_entity.pdbx_description
1 polymer ?
#
loop_
_entity_poly.entity_id
_entity_poly.type
_entity_poly.pdbx_seq_one_letter_code
_entity_poly.pdbx_strand_id
1 'polypeptide(L)'
;KPRKEVINNSKKTHSSVIAKYNQLTGAECPYPDADGQFVYPPDCKFFVNCWKGRAFVQPCAPGTHFNPETLECDFPHKVKCYG
;
A
#
# COMPACT_ATOMS: atom_id res chain seq x y z
N LYS A 1 1.95 -5.42 -27.03
CA LYS A 1 3.14 -4.86 -26.34
C LYS A 1 3.22 -5.55 -24.97
N PRO A 2 4.18 -6.48 -24.77
CA PRO A 2 4.20 -7.31 -23.58
C PRO A 2 5.00 -6.61 -22.47
N ARG A 3 4.46 -6.55 -21.25
CA ARG A 3 5.30 -6.27 -20.08
C ARG A 3 5.73 -7.62 -19.51
N LYS A 4 6.96 -8.02 -19.84
CA LYS A 4 7.60 -9.23 -19.35
C LYS A 4 7.59 -9.20 -17.82
N GLU A 5 6.94 -10.18 -17.21
CA GLU A 5 7.08 -10.46 -15.78
C GLU A 5 8.43 -11.15 -15.57
N VAL A 6 9.39 -10.44 -14.97
CA VAL A 6 10.65 -11.02 -14.52
C VAL A 6 10.41 -11.59 -13.13
N ILE A 7 10.25 -12.91 -13.08
CA ILE A 7 10.15 -13.71 -11.86
C ILE A 7 11.56 -13.86 -11.29
N ASN A 8 11.93 -13.10 -10.26
CA ASN A 8 13.09 -13.39 -9.43
C ASN A 8 12.62 -13.83 -8.03
N ASN A 9 12.76 -15.13 -7.78
CA ASN A 9 12.31 -15.81 -6.59
C ASN A 9 13.34 -15.65 -5.45
N SER A 10 13.28 -14.53 -4.73
CA SER A 10 13.93 -14.40 -3.42
C SER A 10 13.15 -13.40 -2.58
N LYS A 11 12.15 -13.90 -1.83
CA LYS A 11 11.27 -13.15 -0.92
C LYS A 11 10.58 -11.96 -1.62
N LYS A 12 9.35 -12.14 -2.11
CA LYS A 12 8.39 -11.02 -2.18
C LYS A 12 8.20 -10.55 -0.74
N THR A 13 9.11 -9.70 -0.27
CA THR A 13 9.03 -9.10 1.04
C THR A 13 7.78 -8.23 1.00
N HIS A 14 6.89 -8.40 1.98
CA HIS A 14 5.74 -7.52 2.17
C HIS A 14 6.12 -6.02 2.21
N SER A 15 7.42 -5.69 2.31
CA SER A 15 7.97 -4.34 2.31
C SER A 15 7.73 -3.50 1.05
N SER A 16 7.49 -4.08 -0.13
CA SER A 16 7.28 -3.24 -1.34
C SER A 16 5.85 -2.74 -1.51
N VAL A 17 4.87 -3.33 -0.81
CA VAL A 17 3.45 -2.93 -0.87
C VAL A 17 2.98 -2.16 0.35
N ILE A 18 3.81 -2.08 1.40
CA ILE A 18 3.49 -1.43 2.67
C ILE A 18 4.25 -0.11 2.76
N ALA A 19 3.54 0.98 3.05
CA ALA A 19 4.14 2.27 3.33
C ALA A 19 4.89 2.23 4.67
N LYS A 20 5.94 3.05 4.77
CA LYS A 20 6.61 3.26 6.06
C LYS A 20 5.69 4.09 6.95
N TYR A 21 5.71 3.81 8.24
CA TYR A 21 4.98 4.59 9.22
C TYR A 21 5.83 4.80 10.47
N ASN A 22 5.85 6.04 10.92
CA ASN A 22 6.44 6.43 12.19
C ASN A 22 5.43 7.32 12.93
N GLN A 23 5.26 7.10 14.23
CA GLN A 23 4.29 7.86 15.03
C GLN A 23 4.61 9.37 15.14
N LEU A 24 5.88 9.77 14.93
CA LEU A 24 6.34 11.15 14.98
C LEU A 24 6.36 11.83 13.60
N THR A 25 6.81 11.14 12.55
CA THR A 25 6.95 11.71 11.19
C THR A 25 5.78 11.38 10.26
N GLY A 26 4.90 10.46 10.64
CA GLY A 26 3.73 10.07 9.87
C GLY A 26 4.00 8.97 8.84
N ALA A 27 3.18 8.94 7.79
CA ALA A 27 3.31 7.99 6.69
C ALA A 27 4.35 8.45 5.68
N GLU A 28 5.18 7.52 5.21
CA GLU A 28 6.21 7.74 4.21
C GLU A 28 6.14 6.66 3.12
N CYS A 29 6.54 7.02 1.91
CA CYS A 29 6.61 6.05 0.83
C CYS A 29 7.64 4.95 1.11
N PRO A 30 7.43 3.71 0.62
CA PRO A 30 8.37 2.62 0.87
C PRO A 30 9.77 2.91 0.32
N TYR A 31 9.86 3.68 -0.77
CA TYR A 31 11.11 4.10 -1.41
C TYR A 31 11.00 5.52 -2.04
N PRO A 32 12.13 6.22 -2.30
CA PRO A 32 12.17 7.67 -2.60
C PRO A 32 11.51 8.11 -3.91
N ASP A 33 11.31 7.20 -4.85
CA ASP A 33 10.69 7.44 -6.16
C ASP A 33 9.39 6.64 -6.33
N ALA A 34 8.77 6.23 -5.22
CA ALA A 34 7.51 5.50 -5.26
C ALA A 34 6.40 6.32 -5.90
N ASP A 35 5.67 5.64 -6.78
CA ASP A 35 4.43 6.09 -7.41
C ASP A 35 3.38 4.98 -7.27
N GLY A 36 2.17 5.34 -6.85
CA GLY A 36 1.04 4.41 -6.72
C GLY A 36 0.50 4.28 -5.30
N GLN A 37 -0.34 3.27 -5.07
CA GLN A 37 -1.05 3.05 -3.80
C GLN A 37 -0.37 1.96 -2.98
N PHE A 38 -0.26 2.19 -1.68
CA PHE A 38 0.43 1.34 -0.72
C PHE A 38 -0.40 1.18 0.55
N VAL A 39 -0.22 0.06 1.24
CA VAL A 39 -0.90 -0.23 2.50
C VAL A 39 -0.47 0.77 3.57
N TYR A 40 -1.44 1.33 4.29
CA TYR A 40 -1.19 2.12 5.49
C TYR A 40 -1.17 1.17 6.72
N PRO A 41 -0.01 0.98 7.39
CA PRO A 41 0.09 0.00 8.48
C PRO A 41 -0.86 0.21 9.67
N PRO A 42 -1.10 1.45 10.15
CA PRO A 42 -1.91 1.66 11.36
C PRO A 42 -3.40 1.37 11.21
N ASP A 43 -3.98 1.58 10.02
CA ASP A 43 -5.40 1.39 9.80
C ASP A 43 -5.70 1.05 8.33
N CYS A 44 -6.23 -0.15 8.13
CA CYS A 44 -6.59 -0.71 6.83
C CYS A 44 -7.75 0.03 6.14
N LYS A 45 -8.45 0.93 6.84
CA LYS A 45 -9.42 1.87 6.24
C LYS A 45 -8.75 2.99 5.46
N PHE A 46 -7.43 3.13 5.57
CA PHE A 46 -6.65 4.10 4.85
C PHE A 46 -5.62 3.41 3.96
N PHE A 47 -5.15 4.14 2.97
CA PHE A 47 -4.04 3.77 2.12
C PHE A 47 -3.11 4.97 1.93
N VAL A 48 -1.90 4.72 1.49
CA VAL A 48 -0.93 5.75 1.16
C VAL A 48 -0.81 5.85 -0.35
N ASN A 49 -1.17 6.99 -0.91
CA ASN A 49 -0.89 7.32 -2.30
C ASN A 49 0.46 8.02 -2.36
N CYS A 50 1.40 7.45 -3.10
CA CYS A 50 2.71 8.02 -3.33
C CYS A 50 2.77 8.68 -4.71
N TRP A 51 3.35 9.86 -4.76
CA TRP A 51 3.69 10.55 -6.01
C TRP A 51 5.10 11.13 -5.92
N LYS A 52 6.02 10.60 -6.72
CA LYS A 52 7.45 10.93 -6.71
C LYS A 52 8.04 10.89 -5.29
N GLY A 53 7.71 9.82 -4.55
CA GLY A 53 8.17 9.61 -3.17
C GLY A 53 7.44 10.41 -2.09
N ARG A 54 6.46 11.24 -2.46
CA ARG A 54 5.65 12.00 -1.49
C ARG A 54 4.41 11.20 -1.11
N ALA A 55 4.26 10.92 0.19
CA ALA A 55 3.17 10.13 0.73
C ALA A 55 1.94 10.99 1.08
N PHE A 56 0.76 10.51 0.67
CA PHE A 56 -0.53 11.10 1.00
C PHE A 56 -1.42 10.01 1.59
N VAL A 57 -1.79 10.12 2.86
CA VAL A 57 -2.74 9.21 3.49
C VAL A 57 -4.15 9.55 3.04
N GLN A 58 -4.88 8.58 2.49
CA GLN A 58 -6.22 8.76 1.97
C GLN A 58 -7.15 7.69 2.55
N PRO A 59 -8.38 8.07 2.97
CA PRO A 59 -9.35 7.10 3.43
C PRO A 59 -9.95 6.34 2.24
N CYS A 60 -10.27 5.07 2.47
CA CYS A 60 -11.22 4.33 1.66
C CYS A 60 -12.65 4.86 1.88
N ALA A 61 -13.56 4.53 0.95
CA ALA A 61 -14.97 4.83 1.11
C ALA A 61 -15.53 4.17 2.39
N PRO A 62 -16.56 4.75 3.04
CA PRO A 62 -17.17 4.16 4.23
C PRO A 62 -17.57 2.70 4.01
N GLY A 63 -17.16 1.81 4.92
CA GLY A 63 -17.45 0.38 4.83
C GLY A 63 -16.50 -0.42 3.93
N THR A 64 -15.44 0.18 3.40
CA THR A 64 -14.41 -0.49 2.58
C THR A 64 -13.02 -0.40 3.24
N HIS A 65 -12.13 -1.32 2.89
CA HIS A 65 -10.75 -1.41 3.38
C HIS A 65 -9.80 -1.58 2.20
N PHE A 66 -8.56 -1.12 2.35
CA PHE A 66 -7.56 -1.22 1.30
C PHE A 66 -7.08 -2.66 1.13
N ASN A 67 -7.27 -3.21 -0.06
CA ASN A 67 -6.86 -4.56 -0.41
C ASN A 67 -5.40 -4.56 -0.92
N PRO A 68 -4.44 -5.16 -0.18
CA PRO A 68 -3.05 -5.23 -0.62
C PRO A 68 -2.84 -6.11 -1.86
N GLU A 69 -3.79 -7.00 -2.19
CA GLU A 69 -3.70 -7.89 -3.34
C GLU A 69 -4.11 -7.18 -4.64
N THR A 70 -5.10 -6.29 -4.59
CA THR A 70 -5.59 -5.53 -5.77
C THR A 70 -5.12 -4.08 -5.81
N LEU A 71 -4.58 -3.56 -4.70
CA LEU A 71 -4.23 -2.16 -4.48
C LEU A 71 -5.43 -1.21 -4.59
N GLU A 72 -6.62 -1.66 -4.21
CA GLU A 72 -7.86 -0.88 -4.26
C GLU A 72 -8.67 -1.04 -2.97
N CYS A 73 -9.59 -0.12 -2.70
CA CYS A 73 -10.53 -0.27 -1.60
C CYS A 73 -11.63 -1.29 -1.98
N ASP A 74 -11.78 -2.33 -1.16
CA ASP A 74 -12.77 -3.40 -1.37
C ASP A 74 -13.54 -3.69 -0.06
N PHE A 75 -14.56 -4.53 -0.15
CA PHE A 75 -15.36 -4.92 1.00
C PHE A 75 -14.51 -5.71 2.02
N PRO A 76 -14.74 -5.52 3.33
CA PRO A 76 -13.93 -6.12 4.39
C PRO A 76 -13.80 -7.65 4.28
N HIS A 77 -14.81 -8.35 3.78
CA HIS A 77 -14.78 -9.82 3.62
C HIS A 77 -13.83 -10.33 2.53
N LYS A 78 -13.34 -9.43 1.65
CA LYS A 78 -12.35 -9.73 0.60
C LYS A 78 -10.95 -9.22 0.94
N VAL A 79 -10.80 -8.47 2.03
CA VAL A 79 -9.56 -7.79 2.40
C VAL A 79 -8.89 -8.52 3.55
N LYS A 80 -7.61 -8.84 3.39
CA LYS A 80 -6.77 -9.28 4.51
C LYS A 80 -6.03 -8.06 5.07
N CYS A 81 -6.59 -7.48 6.12
CA CYS A 81 -5.89 -6.44 6.86
C CYS A 81 -4.74 -7.06 7.66
N TYR A 82 -3.56 -6.45 7.57
CA TYR A 82 -2.45 -6.76 8.46
C TYR A 82 -2.74 -6.05 9.79
N GLY A 83 -3.10 -6.83 10.81
CA GLY A 83 -3.36 -6.35 12.17
C GLY A 83 -2.07 -6.10 12.95
#